data_AF-A0A699XEB6-F1
#
_entry.id   AF-A0A699XEB6-F1
#
_cell.length_a   1.000
_cell.length_b   1.000
_cell.length_c   1.000
_cell.angle_alpha   90.00
_cell.angle_beta   90.00
_cell.angle_gamma   90.00
#
_symmetry.space_group_name_H-M   'P 1'
#
loop_
_entity.id
_entity.type
_entity.pdbx_description
1 polymer ?
#
loop_
_entity_poly.entity_id
_entity_poly.type
_entity_poly.pdbx_seq_one_letter_code
_entity_poly.pdbx_strand_id
1 'polypeptide(L)' 'MSGTVARARETVGSSMVQKSGIQCYNCKEYGHVARDCQKPKRAKDAAYHREKMLLCKQEEAGI' A
#
# COMPACT_ATOMS: atom_id res chain seq x y z
N MET A 1 16.71 -38.16 12.17
CA MET A 1 15.33 -37.84 11.74
C MET A 1 14.98 -36.55 12.45
N SER A 2 15.34 -35.41 11.85
CA SER A 2 14.44 -34.54 11.08
C SER A 2 13.70 -33.57 12.00
N GLY A 3 14.03 -32.28 11.89
CA GLY A 3 13.29 -31.23 12.58
C GLY A 3 13.87 -29.82 12.43
N THR A 4 14.44 -29.46 11.29
CA THR A 4 14.77 -28.06 11.00
C THR A 4 13.47 -27.27 10.82
N VAL A 5 13.05 -26.51 11.82
CA VAL A 5 11.91 -25.61 11.68
C VAL A 5 12.42 -24.31 11.07
N ALA A 6 12.28 -24.21 9.75
CA ALA A 6 12.50 -22.97 9.02
C ALA A 6 11.35 -22.00 9.27
N ARG A 7 11.72 -20.71 9.45
CA ARG A 7 10.94 -19.50 9.12
C ARG A 7 9.77 -19.16 10.05
N ALA A 8 10.05 -18.27 11.00
CA ALA A 8 9.10 -17.21 11.35
C ALA A 8 9.78 -15.88 11.00
N ARG A 9 9.44 -15.35 9.82
CA ARG A 9 9.72 -13.95 9.49
C ARG A 9 8.69 -13.13 10.26
N GLU A 10 9.04 -12.77 11.48
CA GLU A 10 8.27 -11.88 12.34
C GLU A 10 8.36 -10.46 11.78
N THR A 11 7.64 -10.18 10.70
CA THR A 11 7.30 -8.80 10.33
C THR A 11 6.16 -8.37 11.26
N VAL A 12 6.43 -8.31 12.57
CA VAL A 12 5.51 -7.78 13.57
C VAL A 12 5.46 -6.27 13.39
N GLY A 13 4.45 -5.89 12.60
CA GLY A 13 3.79 -4.59 12.50
C GLY A 13 4.48 -3.37 13.10
N SER A 14 5.08 -2.55 12.24
CA SER A 14 5.27 -1.11 12.48
C SER A 14 3.94 -0.32 12.49
N SER A 15 2.82 -0.96 12.88
CA SER A 15 1.45 -0.54 12.58
C SER A 15 0.94 0.64 13.41
N MET A 16 1.68 1.12 14.41
CA MET A 16 1.15 2.09 15.36
C MET A 16 2.05 3.30 15.66
N VAL A 17 3.32 3.33 15.26
CA VAL A 17 4.27 4.33 15.80
C VAL A 17 4.44 5.62 14.96
N GLN A 18 3.77 5.76 13.81
CA GLN A 18 3.91 6.95 12.94
C GLN A 18 2.59 7.37 12.25
N LYS A 19 1.43 7.19 12.89
CA LYS A 19 0.15 7.64 12.28
C LYS A 19 0.06 9.17 12.21
N SER A 20 0.70 9.89 13.14
CA SER A 20 0.66 11.35 13.23
C SER A 20 1.40 12.08 12.09
N GLY A 21 2.39 11.46 11.46
CA GLY A 21 3.22 12.08 10.41
C GLY A 21 2.86 11.69 8.97
N ILE A 22 1.93 10.76 8.77
CA ILE A 22 1.58 10.28 7.43
C ILE A 22 0.55 11.18 6.76
N GLN A 23 0.87 11.69 5.57
CA GLN A 23 -0.07 12.43 4.74
C GLN A 23 -0.97 11.45 3.97
N CYS A 24 -2.28 11.64 4.08
CA CYS A 24 -3.27 10.89 3.35
C CYS A 24 -3.27 11.30 1.87
N TYR A 25 -3.01 10.34 0.97
CA TYR A 25 -3.07 10.60 -0.48
C TYR A 25 -4.46 11.01 -0.99
N ASN A 26 -5.53 10.59 -0.31
CA ASN A 26 -6.90 10.86 -0.72
C ASN A 26 -7.31 12.31 -0.44
N CYS A 27 -7.04 12.80 0.79
CA CYS A 27 -7.51 14.10 1.26
C CYS A 27 -6.42 15.13 1.56
N LYS A 28 -5.14 14.75 1.48
CA LYS A 28 -3.95 15.58 1.76
C LYS A 28 -3.78 16.01 3.23
N GLU A 29 -4.60 15.49 4.13
CA GLU A 29 -4.49 15.70 5.59
C GLU A 29 -3.48 14.72 6.22
N TYR A 30 -2.85 15.12 7.32
CA TYR A 30 -1.98 14.25 8.12
C TYR A 30 -2.79 13.42 9.14
N GLY A 31 -2.17 12.41 9.76
CA GLY A 31 -2.78 11.64 10.85
C GLY A 31 -3.36 10.29 10.45
N HIS A 32 -3.49 10.01 9.15
CA HIS A 32 -4.05 8.75 8.65
C HIS A 32 -3.57 8.41 7.25
N VAL A 33 -3.63 7.12 6.90
CA VAL A 33 -3.40 6.64 5.53
C VAL A 33 -4.67 6.73 4.69
N ALA A 34 -4.53 6.74 3.37
CA ALA A 34 -5.67 6.77 2.44
C ALA A 34 -6.67 5.60 2.62
N ARG A 35 -6.27 4.50 3.28
CA ARG A 35 -7.15 3.38 3.64
C ARG A 35 -8.13 3.71 4.77
N ASP A 36 -7.72 4.56 5.71
CA ASP A 36 -8.50 5.02 6.86
C ASP A 36 -9.17 6.39 6.62
N CYS A 37 -9.13 6.89 5.39
CA CYS A 37 -9.71 8.20 5.05
C CYS A 37 -11.24 8.11 4.99
N GLN A 38 -11.91 8.92 5.82
CA GLN A 38 -13.37 9.02 5.84
C GLN A 38 -13.95 9.77 4.62
N LYS A 39 -13.13 10.62 3.96
CA LYS A 39 -13.56 11.28 2.71
C LYS A 39 -13.76 10.22 1.62
N PRO A 40 -14.77 10.35 0.75
CA PRO A 40 -14.98 9.41 -0.33
C PRO A 40 -13.69 9.25 -1.12
N LYS A 41 -13.35 8.01 -1.48
CA LYS A 41 -12.20 7.75 -2.35
C LYS A 41 -12.48 8.48 -3.65
N ARG A 42 -11.49 9.23 -4.15
CA ARG A 42 -11.57 9.75 -5.53
C ARG A 42 -11.97 8.59 -6.44
N ALA A 43 -13.00 8.80 -7.26
CA ALA A 43 -13.43 7.79 -8.20
C ALA A 43 -12.20 7.37 -9.00
N LYS A 44 -11.96 6.07 -9.08
CA LYS A 44 -10.98 5.55 -10.03
C LYS A 44 -11.63 5.71 -11.39
N ASP A 45 -11.48 6.88 -11.99
CA ASP A 45 -11.98 7.11 -13.32
C ASP A 45 -11.33 6.12 -14.28
N ALA A 46 -12.01 5.82 -15.39
CA ALA A 46 -11.51 4.87 -16.38
C ALA A 46 -10.09 5.23 -16.86
N ALA A 47 -9.72 6.51 -16.83
CA ALA A 47 -8.37 7.00 -17.09
C ALA A 47 -7.32 6.45 -16.08
N TYR A 48 -7.59 6.53 -14.77
CA TYR A 48 -6.72 6.00 -13.73
C TYR A 48 -6.55 4.47 -13.84
N HIS A 49 -7.63 3.76 -14.19
CA HIS A 49 -7.55 2.31 -14.38
C HIS A 49 -6.70 1.95 -15.60
N ARG A 50 -6.87 2.66 -16.72
CA ARG A 50 -6.05 2.45 -17.93
C ARG A 50 -4.57 2.73 -17.67
N GLU A 51 -4.26 3.85 -17.02
CA GLU A 51 -2.87 4.22 -16.68
C GLU A 51 -2.21 3.19 -15.78
N LYS A 52 -2.90 2.72 -14.73
CA LYS A 52 -2.37 1.70 -13.82
C LYS A 52 -2.15 0.34 -14.50
N MET A 53 -3.00 -0.02 -15.46
CA MET A 53 -2.83 -1.25 -16.26
C MET A 53 -1.64 -1.17 -17.22
N LEU A 54 -1.32 0.03 -17.73
CA LEU A 54 -0.15 0.27 -18.56
C LEU A 54 1.16 0.18 -17.76
N LEU A 55 1.17 0.70 -16.53
CA LEU A 55 2.34 0.62 -15.64
C LEU A 55 2.65 -0.81 -15.21
N CYS A 56 1.63 -1.62 -14.91
CA CYS A 56 1.79 -3.05 -14.58
C CYS A 56 2.48 -3.85 -15.71
N LYS A 57 2.24 -3.48 -16.98
CA LYS A 57 2.90 -4.13 -18.12
C LYS A 57 4.38 -3.76 -18.28
N GLN A 58 4.84 -2.65 -17.70
CA GLN A 58 6.23 -2.19 -17.80
C GLN A 58 7.11 -2.76 -16.69
N GLU A 59 6.57 -2.99 -15.49
CA GLU A 59 7.32 -3.66 -14.41
C GLU A 59 7.64 -5.13 -14.75
N GLU A 60 6.80 -5.80 -15.55
CA GLU A 60 7.04 -7.18 -16.01
C GLU A 60 8.08 -7.27 -17.15
N ALA A 61 8.49 -6.15 -17.77
CA ALA A 61 9.48 -6.10 -18.83
C ALA A 61 10.89 -5.67 -18.34
N GLY A 62 11.09 -5.58 -17.02
CA GLY A 62 12.39 -5.35 -16.41
C GLY A 62 13.15 -6.65 -16.15
N ILE A 63 13.77 -7.22 -17.19
CA ILE A 63 14.96 -8.10 -17.10
C ILE A 63 16.10 -7.39 -17.80
#